data_AF-A0A0M0LAQ6-F1
#
_entry.id   AF-A0A0M0LAQ6-F1
#
_cell.length_a   1.000
_cell.length_b   1.000
_cell.length_c   1.000
_cell.angle_alpha   90.00
_cell.angle_beta   90.00
_cell.angle_gamma   90.00
#
_symmetry.space_group_name_H-M   'P 1'
#
loop_
_entity.id
_entity.type
_entity.pdbx_description
1 polymer ?
#
loop_
_entity_poly.entity_id
_entity_poly.type
_entity_poly.pdbx_seq_one_letter_code
_entity_poly.pdbx_strand_id
1 'polypeptide(L)'
;MDNQINANRNLYKKEKIGYHNLIFEEKFVNDDFLENINDFIFIEKGFLVPEHELNPYSHGACTSLKRYVSTKPRKIIKTFDNKFELKIALKDLLSINSFIKKYTGLNLNYNPILYGDTLLYEHSNVHYQLNDNNGITLSNVKENSIVIVRFKNERLIVSSEVKLIEKLTPKIEINLTEEWQAFDIEIYRNNNLVYFNYDVSFMRRLHLNMSVSNRPKKIKLNQLDEFFELKTSSNTQETIIGEAIGELEELFVKSNYEMRKKLLEEQEKENITFIRPGETKKSIKIISEYIQQKQEELWIFDPYFTDKNRFKKSLDWLRIIYQCSSYPKNIIFFCKNEDKAYNFNTIKEAIKQDTQLIELVENKLFNMNFIEIKSPIHDRFIIGKNENSYSGLTIGTSLNSIDSNHFCISVLNHSAAKKILTELTEYINESNIIGNCSL
;
A
#
# COMPACT_ATOMS: atom_id res chain seq x y z
N MET A 1 9.26 35.99 8.84
CA MET A 1 10.15 35.93 10.02
C MET A 1 10.98 37.22 10.11
N ASP A 2 10.43 38.37 9.74
CA ASP A 2 11.28 39.51 9.36
C ASP A 2 11.38 40.59 10.46
N ASN A 3 10.73 40.39 11.61
CA ASN A 3 10.61 41.41 12.66
C ASN A 3 11.19 41.02 14.03
N GLN A 4 12.18 40.12 14.12
CA GLN A 4 12.87 39.85 15.40
C GLN A 4 14.36 39.50 15.26
N ILE A 5 15.08 40.14 14.35
CA ILE A 5 16.55 40.05 14.38
C ILE A 5 17.04 41.09 15.40
N ASN A 6 17.25 40.65 16.65
CA ASN A 6 17.80 41.50 17.71
C ASN A 6 19.23 41.92 17.33
N ALA A 7 19.45 43.20 17.03
CA ALA A 7 20.73 43.77 16.63
C ALA A 7 21.86 43.57 17.67
N ASN A 8 21.51 43.17 18.90
CA ASN A 8 22.46 42.84 19.97
C ASN A 8 22.70 41.33 20.14
N ARG A 9 22.17 40.48 19.24
CA ARG A 9 22.37 39.03 19.30
C ARG A 9 23.83 38.72 18.96
N ASN A 10 24.57 38.28 19.98
CA ASN A 10 25.92 37.76 19.87
C ASN A 10 25.95 36.37 20.52
N LEU A 11 26.14 35.34 19.72
CA LEU A 11 26.21 33.97 20.20
C LEU A 11 27.65 33.47 20.08
N TYR A 12 28.22 33.09 21.22
CA TYR A 12 29.50 32.40 21.29
C TYR A 12 29.29 31.00 21.85
N LYS A 13 29.77 29.98 21.13
CA LYS A 13 29.78 28.59 21.59
C LYS A 13 31.13 27.96 21.37
N LYS A 14 31.57 27.16 22.34
CA LYS A 14 32.83 26.44 22.32
C LYS A 14 32.60 24.99 22.73
N GLU A 15 32.93 24.06 21.85
CA GLU A 15 32.86 22.61 22.10
C GLU A 15 34.23 21.97 21.87
N LYS A 16 34.60 20.99 22.69
CA LYS A 16 35.91 20.31 22.58
C LYS A 16 35.78 19.08 21.70
N ILE A 17 36.72 18.90 20.77
CA ILE A 17 36.84 17.71 19.93
C ILE A 17 38.30 17.22 19.93
N GLY A 18 38.55 16.07 20.55
CA GLY A 18 39.92 15.60 20.79
C GLY A 18 40.77 16.66 21.50
N TYR A 19 41.84 17.12 20.85
CA TYR A 19 42.74 18.18 21.33
C TYR A 19 42.38 19.60 20.81
N HIS A 20 41.31 19.74 20.04
CA HIS A 20 40.89 21.00 19.42
C HIS A 20 39.62 21.56 20.05
N ASN A 21 39.39 22.85 19.82
CA ASN A 21 38.15 23.51 20.17
C ASN A 21 37.43 23.94 18.89
N LEU A 22 36.15 23.60 18.78
CA LEU A 22 35.24 24.14 17.79
C LEU A 22 34.60 25.39 18.38
N ILE A 23 34.65 26.49 17.63
CA ILE A 23 34.15 27.78 18.05
C ILE A 23 33.11 28.23 17.02
N PHE A 24 31.94 28.63 17.49
CA PHE A 24 30.91 29.29 16.71
C PHE A 24 30.72 30.70 17.24
N GLU A 25 30.70 31.66 16.32
CA GLU A 25 30.48 33.08 16.58
C GLU A 25 29.41 33.60 15.63
N GLU A 26 28.38 34.22 16.19
CA GLU A 26 27.33 34.92 15.45
C GLU A 26 27.42 36.41 15.78
N LYS A 27 27.52 37.25 14.75
CA LYS A 27 27.62 38.71 14.89
C LYS A 27 26.95 39.43 13.74
N PHE A 28 26.49 40.65 14.01
CA PHE A 28 26.12 41.60 12.97
C PHE A 28 27.37 42.18 12.33
N VAL A 29 27.34 42.32 11.02
CA VAL A 29 28.39 42.96 10.23
C VAL A 29 27.74 44.03 9.35
N ASN A 30 28.49 45.08 9.05
CA ASN A 30 28.08 46.11 8.12
C ASN A 30 28.11 45.57 6.67
N ASP A 31 27.38 46.22 5.76
CA ASP A 31 27.27 45.79 4.36
C ASP A 31 28.62 45.81 3.61
N ASP A 32 29.53 46.71 4.01
CA ASP A 32 30.91 46.82 3.51
C ASP A 32 31.81 45.64 3.91
N PHE A 33 31.36 44.75 4.81
CA PHE A 33 32.09 43.53 5.18
C PHE A 33 32.39 42.67 3.95
N LEU A 34 31.48 42.64 2.97
CA LEU A 34 31.63 41.88 1.74
C LEU A 34 32.75 42.44 0.84
N GLU A 35 32.99 43.75 0.88
CA GLU A 35 34.06 44.41 0.11
C GLU A 35 35.45 44.10 0.69
N ASN A 36 35.50 43.66 1.95
CA ASN A 36 36.73 43.32 2.66
C ASN A 36 37.10 41.83 2.55
N ILE A 37 36.30 41.00 1.87
CA ILE A 37 36.64 39.59 1.63
C ILE A 37 37.69 39.55 0.51
N ASN A 38 38.97 39.64 0.88
CA ASN A 38 40.08 39.71 -0.09
C ASN A 38 40.73 38.35 -0.40
N ASP A 39 40.45 37.31 0.41
CA ASP A 39 41.13 36.01 0.34
C ASP A 39 40.30 34.92 -0.36
N PHE A 40 39.75 35.22 -1.54
CA PHE A 40 39.03 34.23 -2.37
C PHE A 40 39.68 34.05 -3.75
N ILE A 41 39.50 32.85 -4.32
CA ILE A 41 40.02 32.44 -5.63
C ILE A 41 39.03 32.83 -6.74
N PHE A 42 37.75 32.52 -6.55
CA PHE A 42 36.66 32.89 -7.47
C PHE A 42 35.30 32.92 -6.76
N ILE A 43 34.30 33.50 -7.42
CA ILE A 43 32.92 33.60 -6.89
C ILE A 43 31.99 32.71 -7.72
N GLU A 44 31.25 31.83 -7.05
CA GLU A 44 30.15 31.07 -7.64
C GLU A 44 28.81 31.70 -7.23
N LYS A 45 27.84 31.69 -8.15
CA LYS A 45 26.46 32.12 -7.88
C LYS A 45 25.52 30.98 -8.21
N GLY A 46 24.48 30.81 -7.40
CA GLY A 46 23.46 29.79 -7.61
C GLY A 46 22.14 30.14 -6.94
N PHE A 47 21.08 29.45 -7.34
CA PHE A 47 19.77 29.55 -6.73
C PHE A 47 19.38 28.18 -6.17
N LEU A 48 18.98 28.15 -4.90
CA LEU A 48 18.76 26.94 -4.13
C LEU A 48 17.27 26.80 -3.81
N VAL A 49 16.72 25.63 -4.13
CA VAL A 49 15.35 25.24 -3.75
C VAL A 49 15.26 24.93 -2.25
N PRO A 50 14.05 24.92 -1.66
CA PRO A 50 13.86 24.65 -0.23
C PRO A 50 14.51 23.33 0.22
N GLU A 51 14.50 22.30 -0.62
CA GLU A 51 15.06 20.97 -0.28
C GLU A 51 16.53 20.79 -0.65
N HIS A 52 17.18 21.83 -1.19
CA HIS A 52 18.57 21.72 -1.61
C HIS A 52 19.50 21.59 -0.39
N GLU A 53 20.47 20.68 -0.46
CA GLU A 53 21.37 20.36 0.67
C GLU A 53 22.21 21.55 1.18
N LEU A 54 22.46 22.52 0.31
CA LEU A 54 23.17 23.77 0.62
C LEU A 54 22.28 24.90 1.14
N ASN A 55 20.95 24.70 1.17
CA ASN A 55 20.00 25.70 1.63
C ASN A 55 19.87 25.62 3.16
N PRO A 56 20.32 26.64 3.91
CA PRO A 56 20.27 26.61 5.37
C PRO A 56 18.84 26.79 5.92
N TYR A 57 17.88 27.16 5.08
CA TYR A 57 16.49 27.43 5.48
C TYR A 57 15.54 26.24 5.30
N SER A 58 16.05 25.09 4.80
CA SER A 58 15.23 23.88 4.57
C SER A 58 13.94 24.19 3.78
N HIS A 59 12.85 23.47 4.05
CA HIS A 59 11.53 23.66 3.40
C HIS A 59 10.93 25.07 3.52
N GLY A 60 11.52 25.98 4.29
CA GLY A 60 10.94 27.29 4.60
C GLY A 60 11.16 28.39 3.57
N ALA A 61 12.16 28.29 2.68
CA ALA A 61 12.47 29.35 1.72
C ALA A 61 13.33 28.88 0.55
N CYS A 62 13.17 29.51 -0.62
CA CYS A 62 14.20 29.47 -1.66
C CYS A 62 15.33 30.44 -1.29
N THR A 63 16.54 30.22 -1.82
CA THR A 63 17.70 31.04 -1.46
C THR A 63 18.64 31.28 -2.62
N SER A 64 19.01 32.54 -2.86
CA SER A 64 20.15 32.88 -3.70
C SER A 64 21.45 32.72 -2.91
N LEU A 65 22.41 32.00 -3.47
CA LEU A 65 23.73 31.75 -2.89
C LEU A 65 24.79 32.51 -3.70
N LYS A 66 25.63 33.26 -3.00
CA LYS A 66 26.96 33.67 -3.48
C LYS A 66 28.02 32.98 -2.64
N ARG A 67 28.88 32.20 -3.27
CA ARG A 67 29.98 31.48 -2.62
C ARG A 67 31.31 32.10 -3.02
N TYR A 68 32.07 32.56 -2.03
CA TYR A 68 33.43 33.04 -2.20
C TYR A 68 34.37 31.86 -1.93
N VAL A 69 34.86 31.24 -3.00
CA VAL A 69 35.68 30.03 -2.92
C VAL A 69 37.06 30.41 -2.43
N SER A 70 37.44 29.95 -1.25
CA SER A 70 38.69 30.32 -0.60
C SER A 70 39.74 29.21 -0.73
N THR A 71 40.98 29.54 -0.40
CA THR A 71 42.04 28.52 -0.29
C THR A 71 41.67 27.52 0.82
N LYS A 72 41.70 26.22 0.49
CA LYS A 72 41.22 25.19 1.41
C LYS A 72 42.10 25.08 2.67
N PRO A 73 41.50 24.93 3.86
CA PRO A 73 42.24 24.93 5.11
C PRO A 73 43.13 23.68 5.23
N ARG A 74 44.46 23.87 5.14
CA ARG A 74 45.48 22.80 5.15
C ARG A 74 45.45 21.87 6.38
N LYS A 75 44.77 22.28 7.45
CA LYS A 75 44.56 21.46 8.65
C LYS A 75 43.47 20.39 8.45
N ILE A 76 42.48 20.65 7.60
CA ILE A 76 41.34 19.77 7.33
C ILE A 76 41.49 19.10 5.96
N ILE A 77 41.94 19.85 4.95
CA ILE A 77 42.06 19.41 3.57
C ILE A 77 43.52 19.44 3.14
N LYS A 78 44.00 18.32 2.61
CA LYS A 78 45.28 18.20 1.92
C LYS A 78 45.07 18.46 0.43
N THR A 79 45.87 19.36 -0.13
CA THR A 79 45.83 19.70 -1.56
C THR A 79 46.97 19.02 -2.28
N PHE A 80 46.65 18.42 -3.43
CA PHE A 80 47.59 17.89 -4.42
C PHE A 80 47.34 18.59 -5.76
N ASP A 81 48.24 18.42 -6.72
CA ASP A 81 48.15 19.08 -8.03
C ASP A 81 46.85 18.75 -8.79
N ASN A 82 46.26 17.57 -8.54
CA ASN A 82 45.06 17.10 -9.23
C ASN A 82 43.87 16.74 -8.33
N LYS A 83 43.99 16.87 -7.00
CA LYS A 83 42.91 16.48 -6.07
C LYS A 83 43.01 17.12 -4.69
N PHE A 84 41.90 17.05 -3.97
CA PHE A 84 41.80 17.36 -2.54
C PHE A 84 41.48 16.09 -1.75
N GLU A 85 42.08 15.92 -0.58
CA GLU A 85 41.81 14.82 0.33
C GLU A 85 41.61 15.32 1.75
N LEU A 86 40.82 14.59 2.54
CA LEU A 86 40.65 14.90 3.97
C LEU A 86 41.89 14.47 4.76
N LYS A 87 42.36 15.35 5.64
CA LYS A 87 43.55 15.15 6.47
C LYS A 87 43.23 14.64 7.88
N ILE A 88 41.99 14.79 8.33
CA ILE A 88 41.55 14.44 9.68
C ILE A 88 40.77 13.13 9.69
N ALA A 89 40.76 12.45 10.84
CA ALA A 89 40.03 11.19 11.02
C ALA A 89 38.52 11.39 10.78
N LEU A 90 37.87 10.42 10.14
CA LEU A 90 36.47 10.53 9.75
C LEU A 90 35.53 10.76 10.94
N LYS A 91 35.80 10.11 12.08
CA LYS A 91 35.02 10.31 13.31
C LYS A 91 35.03 11.77 13.79
N ASP A 92 36.20 12.40 13.72
CA ASP A 92 36.34 13.80 14.11
C ASP A 92 35.66 14.71 13.08
N LEU A 93 35.86 14.43 11.78
CA LEU A 93 35.19 15.17 10.70
C LEU A 93 33.67 15.14 10.82
N LEU A 94 33.07 13.98 11.11
CA LEU A 94 31.63 13.86 11.31
C LEU A 94 31.13 14.71 12.49
N SER A 95 31.93 14.79 13.56
CA SER A 95 31.62 15.63 14.73
C SER A 95 31.72 17.12 14.40
N ILE A 96 32.72 17.52 13.60
CA ILE A 96 32.84 18.90 13.08
C ILE A 96 31.65 19.25 12.17
N ASN A 97 31.29 18.36 11.24
CA ASN A 97 30.14 18.55 10.35
C ASN A 97 28.84 18.69 11.14
N SER A 98 28.67 17.90 12.21
CA SER A 98 27.50 17.96 13.09
C SER A 98 27.45 19.27 13.87
N PHE A 99 28.60 19.75 14.36
CA PHE A 99 28.72 21.05 15.00
C PHE A 99 28.33 22.19 14.05
N ILE A 100 28.87 22.19 12.83
CA ILE A 100 28.56 23.20 11.82
C ILE A 100 27.07 23.18 11.48
N LYS A 101 26.50 22.01 11.16
CA LYS A 101 25.09 21.87 10.83
C LYS A 101 24.16 22.35 11.95
N LYS A 102 24.51 22.07 13.21
CA LYS A 102 23.73 22.49 14.39
C LYS A 102 23.62 24.01 14.51
N TYR A 103 24.69 24.74 14.20
CA TYR A 103 24.74 26.19 14.40
C TYR A 103 24.46 27.02 13.14
N THR A 104 24.68 26.47 11.94
CA THR A 104 24.51 27.20 10.68
C THR A 104 23.43 26.61 9.76
N GLY A 105 22.93 25.40 10.05
CA GLY A 105 22.06 24.63 9.15
C GLY A 105 22.80 23.94 8.00
N LEU A 106 24.06 24.31 7.71
CA LEU A 106 24.82 23.80 6.58
C LEU A 106 25.28 22.36 6.79
N ASN A 107 24.91 21.45 5.89
CA ASN A 107 25.30 20.05 5.96
C ASN A 107 26.52 19.73 5.09
N LEU A 108 27.72 19.86 5.66
CA LEU A 108 28.98 19.60 4.98
C LEU A 108 29.25 18.12 4.65
N ASN A 109 28.42 17.18 5.11
CA ASN A 109 28.57 15.78 4.71
C ASN A 109 28.36 15.58 3.21
N TYR A 110 27.52 16.42 2.60
CA TYR A 110 27.22 16.36 1.17
C TYR A 110 28.23 17.11 0.31
N ASN A 111 28.81 18.19 0.85
CA ASN A 111 29.72 19.05 0.11
C ASN A 111 30.93 19.47 0.97
N PRO A 112 31.84 18.54 1.27
CA PRO A 112 32.98 18.80 2.16
C PRO A 112 33.98 19.79 1.55
N ILE A 113 33.93 20.06 0.25
CA ILE A 113 34.81 21.06 -0.38
C ILE A 113 34.53 22.48 0.10
N LEU A 114 33.39 22.73 0.78
CA LEU A 114 33.02 24.06 1.31
C LEU A 114 33.84 24.50 2.53
N TYR A 115 34.68 23.65 3.09
CA TYR A 115 35.55 24.06 4.19
C TYR A 115 36.41 25.28 3.81
N GLY A 116 36.31 26.32 4.63
CA GLY A 116 37.04 27.59 4.47
C GLY A 116 36.35 28.59 3.54
N ASP A 117 35.27 28.22 2.85
CA ASP A 117 34.55 29.15 1.98
C ASP A 117 33.62 30.07 2.78
N THR A 118 33.40 31.28 2.24
CA THR A 118 32.37 32.19 2.74
C THR A 118 31.11 32.06 1.89
N LEU A 119 29.98 31.77 2.54
CA LEU A 119 28.68 31.59 1.91
C LEU A 119 27.77 32.75 2.31
N LEU A 120 27.30 33.49 1.31
CA LEU A 120 26.32 34.55 1.46
C LEU A 120 24.98 34.08 0.91
N TYR A 121 23.96 34.12 1.77
CA TYR A 121 22.61 33.67 1.46
C TYR A 121 21.64 34.83 1.46
N GLU A 122 20.81 34.91 0.43
CA GLU A 122 19.66 35.81 0.36
C GLU A 122 18.39 34.97 0.17
N HIS A 123 17.56 34.91 1.20
CA HIS A 123 16.38 34.06 1.21
C HIS A 123 15.14 34.79 0.65
N SER A 124 14.25 33.99 0.07
CA SER A 124 12.92 34.41 -0.36
C SER A 124 11.89 33.40 0.14
N ASN A 125 10.99 33.86 0.99
CA ASN A 125 9.93 33.06 1.58
C ASN A 125 8.58 33.56 1.06
N VAL A 126 7.78 32.63 0.55
CA VAL A 126 6.43 32.87 0.07
C VAL A 126 5.51 31.96 0.87
N HIS A 127 4.50 32.55 1.48
CA HIS A 127 3.47 31.78 2.17
C HIS A 127 2.27 31.62 1.27
N TYR A 128 1.80 30.38 1.14
CA TYR A 128 0.60 30.04 0.41
C TYR A 128 -0.33 29.19 1.27
N GLN A 129 -1.62 29.38 1.07
CA GLN A 129 -2.68 28.59 1.71
C GLN A 129 -3.85 28.44 0.73
N LEU A 130 -4.64 27.38 0.90
CA LEU A 130 -5.94 27.29 0.26
C LEU A 130 -6.82 28.47 0.69
N ASN A 131 -7.65 28.94 -0.23
CA ASN A 131 -8.70 29.90 0.08
C ASN A 131 -10.09 29.28 -0.15
N ASP A 132 -11.10 29.98 0.32
CA ASP A 132 -12.50 29.51 0.27
C ASP A 132 -13.08 29.52 -1.16
N ASN A 133 -12.40 30.15 -2.13
CA ASN A 133 -12.87 30.37 -3.50
C ASN A 133 -12.16 29.45 -4.51
N ASN A 134 -11.87 28.20 -4.13
CA ASN A 134 -11.20 27.21 -4.96
C ASN A 134 -9.89 27.74 -5.58
N GLY A 135 -8.98 28.19 -4.73
CA GLY A 135 -7.75 28.82 -5.15
C GLY A 135 -6.70 28.85 -4.06
N ILE A 136 -5.69 29.69 -4.27
CA ILE A 136 -4.64 29.94 -3.29
C ILE A 136 -4.54 31.42 -2.95
N THR A 137 -4.21 31.70 -1.69
CA THR A 137 -3.78 33.01 -1.25
C THR A 137 -2.27 33.00 -1.05
N LEU A 138 -1.57 33.91 -1.72
CA LEU A 138 -0.14 34.13 -1.56
C LEU A 138 0.11 35.35 -0.68
N SER A 139 1.16 35.30 0.14
CA SER A 139 1.65 36.42 0.94
C SER A 139 3.18 36.42 0.98
N ASN A 140 3.77 37.53 1.44
CA ASN A 140 5.22 37.82 1.40
C ASN A 140 5.82 37.91 -0.01
N VAL A 141 5.01 38.30 -1.01
CA VAL A 141 5.50 38.59 -2.36
C VAL A 141 5.91 40.06 -2.44
N LYS A 142 7.17 40.33 -2.81
CA LYS A 142 7.69 41.70 -2.95
C LYS A 142 7.11 42.39 -4.18
N GLU A 143 7.06 43.72 -4.16
CA GLU A 143 6.71 44.53 -5.32
C GLU A 143 7.69 44.34 -6.51
N ASN A 144 7.20 44.67 -7.70
CA ASN A 144 7.84 44.45 -8.99
C ASN A 144 8.16 42.98 -9.28
N SER A 145 7.27 42.08 -8.83
CA SER A 145 7.39 40.65 -9.06
C SER A 145 6.36 40.14 -10.08
N ILE A 146 6.74 39.16 -10.88
CA ILE A 146 5.84 38.37 -11.74
C ILE A 146 5.65 37.03 -11.06
N VAL A 147 4.41 36.71 -10.71
CA VAL A 147 4.02 35.43 -10.11
C VAL A 147 3.37 34.59 -11.20
N ILE A 148 3.87 33.38 -11.40
CA ILE A 148 3.31 32.39 -12.32
C ILE A 148 2.83 31.22 -11.47
N VAL A 149 1.56 30.85 -11.56
CA VAL A 149 0.97 29.71 -10.87
C VAL A 149 0.36 28.76 -11.89
N ARG A 150 0.74 27.49 -11.85
CA ARG A 150 0.16 26.44 -12.72
C ARG A 150 -0.58 25.44 -11.86
N PHE A 151 -1.88 25.39 -12.00
CA PHE A 151 -2.73 24.45 -11.26
C PHE A 151 -2.83 23.14 -12.02
N LYS A 152 -2.81 22.03 -11.27
CA LYS A 152 -2.73 20.68 -11.81
C LYS A 152 -3.80 19.78 -11.23
N ASN A 153 -4.34 18.92 -12.08
CA ASN A 153 -5.10 17.74 -11.68
C ASN A 153 -4.32 16.50 -12.14
N GLU A 154 -3.90 15.67 -11.20
CA GLU A 154 -2.86 14.66 -11.41
C GLU A 154 -1.61 15.25 -12.09
N ARG A 155 -1.33 14.85 -13.35
CA ARG A 155 -0.19 15.32 -14.15
C ARG A 155 -0.55 16.40 -15.18
N LEU A 156 -1.83 16.76 -15.28
CA LEU A 156 -2.32 17.69 -16.28
C LEU A 156 -2.39 19.10 -15.70
N ILE A 157 -1.81 20.07 -16.39
CA ILE A 157 -2.01 21.50 -16.07
C ILE A 157 -3.42 21.86 -16.54
N VAL A 158 -4.30 22.17 -15.59
CA VAL A 158 -5.70 22.55 -15.86
C VAL A 158 -5.85 24.06 -16.07
N SER A 159 -4.99 24.86 -15.44
CA SER A 159 -4.95 26.32 -15.61
C SER A 159 -3.58 26.87 -15.29
N SER A 160 -3.23 28.02 -15.89
CA SER A 160 -1.99 28.75 -15.63
C SER A 160 -2.29 30.24 -15.53
N GLU A 161 -1.96 30.83 -14.39
CA GLU A 161 -2.20 32.22 -14.07
C GLU A 161 -0.88 32.98 -13.96
N VAL A 162 -0.83 34.19 -14.54
CA VAL A 162 0.33 35.08 -14.47
C VAL A 162 -0.12 36.42 -13.89
N LYS A 163 0.45 36.82 -12.75
CA LYS A 163 0.13 38.09 -12.08
C LYS A 163 1.36 38.97 -11.91
N LEU A 164 1.24 40.21 -12.35
CA LEU A 164 2.22 41.26 -12.09
C LEU A 164 1.86 41.97 -10.77
N ILE A 165 2.83 42.05 -9.85
CA ILE A 165 2.67 42.69 -8.54
C ILE A 165 3.42 44.02 -8.57
N GLU A 166 2.76 45.10 -8.98
CA GLU A 166 3.38 46.42 -9.13
C GLU A 166 3.62 47.13 -7.78
N LYS A 167 2.76 46.89 -6.79
CA LYS A 167 2.83 47.49 -5.45
C LYS A 167 2.75 46.41 -4.39
N LEU A 168 3.32 46.71 -3.21
CA LEU A 168 3.26 45.81 -2.06
C LEU A 168 1.80 45.46 -1.73
N THR A 169 1.41 44.24 -2.06
CA THR A 169 0.07 43.72 -1.80
C THR A 169 0.18 42.66 -0.70
N PRO A 170 -0.47 42.84 0.47
CA PRO A 170 -0.31 41.93 1.60
C PRO A 170 -0.70 40.49 1.28
N LYS A 171 -1.75 40.34 0.46
CA LYS A 171 -2.32 39.06 0.04
C LYS A 171 -2.72 39.11 -1.42
N ILE A 172 -2.33 38.09 -2.17
CA ILE A 172 -2.68 37.93 -3.59
C ILE A 172 -3.54 36.68 -3.70
N GLU A 173 -4.80 36.85 -4.07
CA GLU A 173 -5.71 35.73 -4.29
C GLU A 173 -5.69 35.31 -5.76
N ILE A 174 -5.60 34.00 -6.00
CA ILE A 174 -5.66 33.39 -7.33
C ILE A 174 -6.71 32.28 -7.23
N ASN A 175 -7.87 32.51 -7.87
CA ASN A 175 -9.06 31.66 -7.76
C ASN A 175 -9.32 30.99 -9.10
N LEU A 176 -9.79 29.75 -9.08
CA LEU A 176 -10.12 28.98 -10.27
C LEU A 176 -11.55 28.47 -10.25
N THR A 177 -12.09 28.26 -11.44
CA THR A 177 -13.35 27.55 -11.66
C THR A 177 -13.15 26.04 -11.79
N GLU A 178 -11.98 25.60 -12.27
CA GLU A 178 -11.64 24.21 -12.51
C GLU A 178 -11.22 23.48 -11.23
N GLU A 179 -11.47 22.18 -11.16
CA GLU A 179 -10.94 21.33 -10.09
C GLU A 179 -9.42 21.10 -10.25
N TRP A 180 -8.71 21.21 -9.13
CA TRP A 180 -7.26 21.01 -9.07
C TRP A 180 -6.85 20.35 -7.75
N GLN A 181 -5.72 19.64 -7.77
CA GLN A 181 -5.19 18.86 -6.65
C GLN A 181 -3.80 19.33 -6.19
N ALA A 182 -3.02 19.91 -7.11
CA ALA A 182 -1.71 20.47 -6.82
C ALA A 182 -1.46 21.75 -7.63
N PHE A 183 -0.45 22.52 -7.27
CA PHE A 183 0.00 23.65 -8.07
C PHE A 183 1.52 23.80 -8.07
N ASP A 184 2.01 24.46 -9.11
CA ASP A 184 3.37 24.95 -9.25
C ASP A 184 3.35 26.46 -9.09
N ILE A 185 4.40 27.01 -8.47
CA ILE A 185 4.58 28.45 -8.33
C ILE A 185 5.98 28.84 -8.72
N GLU A 186 6.12 29.90 -9.50
CA GLU A 186 7.38 30.58 -9.81
C GLU A 186 7.19 32.08 -9.60
N ILE A 187 8.17 32.73 -8.98
CA ILE A 187 8.18 34.18 -8.80
C ILE A 187 9.48 34.74 -9.37
N TYR A 188 9.33 35.67 -10.28
CA TYR A 188 10.43 36.42 -10.88
C TYR A 188 10.41 37.86 -10.38
N ARG A 189 11.58 38.44 -10.12
CA ARG A 189 11.73 39.86 -9.80
C ARG A 189 12.89 40.42 -10.60
N ASN A 190 12.66 41.52 -11.32
CA ASN A 190 13.66 42.11 -12.23
C ASN A 190 14.27 41.05 -13.17
N ASN A 191 13.42 40.21 -13.77
CA ASN A 191 13.79 39.08 -14.65
C ASN A 191 14.65 37.97 -14.01
N ASN A 192 14.80 37.94 -12.68
CA ASN A 192 15.50 36.87 -11.97
C ASN A 192 14.50 36.01 -11.21
N LEU A 193 14.67 34.69 -11.26
CA LEU A 193 13.89 33.75 -10.44
C LEU A 193 14.28 33.95 -8.97
N VAL A 194 13.30 34.28 -8.13
CA VAL A 194 13.50 34.50 -6.68
C VAL A 194 12.81 33.45 -5.82
N TYR A 195 11.80 32.76 -6.35
CA TYR A 195 11.13 31.66 -5.65
C TYR A 195 10.54 30.67 -6.64
N PHE A 196 10.61 29.38 -6.33
CA PHE A 196 9.72 28.40 -6.95
C PHE A 196 9.44 27.22 -6.03
N ASN A 197 8.29 26.58 -6.23
CA ASN A 197 7.95 25.30 -5.64
C ASN A 197 7.03 24.52 -6.59
N TYR A 198 7.21 23.20 -6.64
CA TYR A 198 6.51 22.33 -7.58
C TYR A 198 5.73 21.24 -6.85
N ASP A 199 4.63 20.81 -7.46
CA ASP A 199 3.75 19.74 -6.95
C ASP A 199 3.22 20.02 -5.54
N VAL A 200 2.99 21.30 -5.22
CA VAL A 200 2.46 21.71 -3.93
C VAL A 200 1.02 21.24 -3.82
N SER A 201 0.73 20.38 -2.85
CA SER A 201 -0.59 19.82 -2.61
C SER A 201 -1.00 19.98 -1.14
N PHE A 202 -2.30 19.94 -0.90
CA PHE A 202 -2.88 20.01 0.44
C PHE A 202 -3.66 18.72 0.71
N MET A 203 -3.51 18.19 1.91
CA MET A 203 -4.33 17.05 2.34
C MET A 203 -5.76 17.53 2.57
N ARG A 204 -6.68 17.15 1.68
CA ARG A 204 -8.12 17.46 1.82
C ARG A 204 -8.86 16.45 2.70
N ARG A 205 -8.46 15.17 2.61
CA ARG A 205 -9.09 14.07 3.35
C ARG A 205 -8.16 12.90 3.59
N LEU A 206 -8.50 12.09 4.59
CA LEU A 206 -7.87 10.82 4.92
C LEU A 206 -8.95 9.74 5.01
N HIS A 207 -8.80 8.68 4.19
CA HIS A 207 -9.68 7.52 4.21
C HIS A 207 -8.96 6.35 4.89
N LEU A 208 -9.46 5.93 6.04
CA LEU A 208 -8.92 4.83 6.83
C LEU A 208 -9.81 3.59 6.72
N ASN A 209 -9.20 2.49 6.26
CA ASN A 209 -9.78 1.16 6.30
C ASN A 209 -9.04 0.32 7.33
N MET A 210 -9.65 0.14 8.50
CA MET A 210 -9.06 -0.63 9.60
C MET A 210 -9.71 -2.00 9.69
N SER A 211 -8.89 -3.05 9.72
CA SER A 211 -9.35 -4.42 9.97
C SER A 211 -8.69 -4.96 11.23
N VAL A 212 -9.49 -5.36 12.21
CA VAL A 212 -9.00 -6.06 13.41
C VAL A 212 -9.23 -7.55 13.20
N SER A 213 -8.15 -8.32 13.15
CA SER A 213 -8.21 -9.78 13.07
C SER A 213 -8.24 -10.39 14.48
N ASN A 214 -9.25 -11.21 14.73
CA ASN A 214 -9.30 -12.01 15.96
C ASN A 214 -8.38 -13.23 15.86
N ARG A 215 -8.06 -13.85 17.00
CA ARG A 215 -7.30 -15.11 17.03
C ARG A 215 -8.05 -16.20 16.26
N PRO A 216 -7.38 -16.97 15.39
CA PRO A 216 -8.03 -18.03 14.62
C PRO A 216 -8.56 -19.13 15.54
N LYS A 217 -9.76 -19.65 15.23
CA LYS A 217 -10.37 -20.77 15.97
C LYS A 217 -9.79 -22.08 15.44
N LYS A 218 -9.38 -22.98 16.33
CA LYS A 218 -8.85 -24.32 15.96
C LYS A 218 -9.94 -25.38 16.06
N ILE A 219 -10.04 -26.23 15.03
CA ILE A 219 -11.04 -27.29 14.90
C ILE A 219 -10.32 -28.62 14.75
N LYS A 220 -10.60 -29.58 15.62
CA LYS A 220 -9.88 -30.86 15.64
C LYS A 220 -10.28 -31.74 14.45
N LEU A 221 -9.28 -32.27 13.75
CA LEU A 221 -9.46 -33.25 12.68
C LEU A 221 -8.99 -34.64 13.14
N ASN A 222 -9.43 -35.69 12.46
CA ASN A 222 -9.17 -37.08 12.86
C ASN A 222 -8.16 -37.81 11.95
N GLN A 223 -8.06 -37.45 10.67
CA GLN A 223 -7.28 -38.15 9.65
C GLN A 223 -6.49 -37.20 8.74
N LEU A 224 -7.07 -36.05 8.38
CA LEU A 224 -6.48 -35.14 7.39
C LEU A 224 -5.32 -34.30 7.95
N ASP A 225 -5.44 -33.82 9.19
CA ASP A 225 -4.39 -33.14 9.97
C ASP A 225 -4.74 -33.23 11.47
N GLU A 226 -3.99 -32.56 12.35
CA GLU A 226 -4.31 -32.46 13.78
C GLU A 226 -5.45 -31.44 14.03
N PHE A 227 -5.38 -30.28 13.38
CA PHE A 227 -6.39 -29.23 13.48
C PHE A 227 -6.50 -28.41 12.20
N PHE A 228 -7.69 -27.83 12.01
CA PHE A 228 -8.00 -26.83 11.00
C PHE A 228 -8.14 -25.45 11.65
N GLU A 229 -7.49 -24.44 11.08
CA GLU A 229 -7.59 -23.06 11.55
C GLU A 229 -8.63 -22.28 10.74
N LEU A 230 -9.70 -21.88 11.43
CA LEU A 230 -10.73 -21.00 10.89
C LEU A 230 -10.28 -19.55 11.03
N LYS A 231 -10.10 -18.87 9.90
CA LYS A 231 -9.84 -17.42 9.87
C LYS A 231 -11.12 -16.71 10.30
N THR A 232 -11.08 -16.04 11.46
CA THR A 232 -12.21 -15.22 11.91
C THR A 232 -12.37 -14.00 11.02
N SER A 233 -13.61 -13.64 10.69
CA SER A 233 -13.95 -12.42 9.97
C SER A 233 -13.33 -11.21 10.69
N SER A 234 -12.57 -10.41 9.95
CA SER A 234 -12.12 -9.12 10.45
C SER A 234 -13.30 -8.15 10.44
N ASN A 235 -13.54 -7.47 11.56
CA ASN A 235 -14.41 -6.31 11.54
C ASN A 235 -13.65 -5.19 10.82
N THR A 236 -14.15 -4.82 9.64
CA THR A 236 -13.65 -3.68 8.90
C THR A 236 -14.44 -2.45 9.35
N GLN A 237 -13.73 -1.43 9.82
CA GLN A 237 -14.31 -0.12 10.04
C GLN A 237 -13.71 0.84 9.01
N GLU A 238 -14.61 1.52 8.32
CA GLU A 238 -14.29 2.60 7.40
C GLU A 238 -14.47 3.92 8.14
N THR A 239 -13.50 4.81 8.04
CA THR A 239 -13.59 6.15 8.61
C THR A 239 -13.00 7.15 7.64
N ILE A 240 -13.77 8.20 7.36
CA ILE A 240 -13.37 9.31 6.51
C ILE A 240 -13.18 10.54 7.39
N ILE A 241 -12.01 11.15 7.30
CA ILE A 241 -11.68 12.41 7.98
C ILE A 241 -11.44 13.47 6.90
N GLY A 242 -12.17 14.58 6.94
CA GLY A 242 -12.04 15.69 5.98
C GLY A 242 -13.26 15.84 5.09
N GLU A 243 -13.05 16.39 3.88
CA GLU A 243 -14.11 16.65 2.90
C GLU A 243 -14.81 15.35 2.46
N ALA A 244 -16.14 15.41 2.34
CA ALA A 244 -16.94 14.31 1.81
C ALA A 244 -16.59 14.05 0.33
N ILE A 245 -16.53 12.77 -0.05
CA ILE A 245 -16.38 12.37 -1.45
C ILE A 245 -17.65 12.78 -2.20
N GLY A 246 -17.50 13.43 -3.36
CA GLY A 246 -18.63 13.68 -4.25
C GLY A 246 -19.18 12.37 -4.83
N GLU A 247 -20.49 12.23 -4.95
CA GLU A 247 -21.15 10.98 -5.39
C GLU A 247 -20.57 10.41 -6.69
N LEU A 248 -20.24 11.28 -7.66
CA LEU A 248 -19.61 10.90 -8.93
C LEU A 248 -18.20 10.35 -8.71
N GLU A 249 -17.38 11.00 -7.88
CA GLU A 249 -16.03 10.54 -7.57
C GLU A 249 -16.07 9.17 -6.87
N GLU A 250 -17.00 8.98 -5.94
CA GLU A 250 -17.22 7.68 -5.28
C GLU A 250 -17.59 6.60 -6.30
N LEU A 251 -18.51 6.93 -7.22
CA LEU A 251 -18.92 6.03 -8.28
C LEU A 251 -17.74 5.66 -9.19
N PHE A 252 -16.89 6.62 -9.57
CA PHE A 252 -15.70 6.35 -10.39
C PHE A 252 -14.70 5.46 -9.66
N VAL A 253 -14.39 5.74 -8.38
CA VAL A 253 -13.47 4.93 -7.58
C VAL A 253 -13.99 3.50 -7.44
N LYS A 254 -15.27 3.35 -7.08
CA LYS A 254 -15.93 2.05 -6.93
C LYS A 254 -15.99 1.29 -8.25
N SER A 255 -16.38 1.96 -9.34
CA SER A 255 -16.44 1.35 -10.66
C SER A 255 -15.07 0.91 -11.15
N ASN A 256 -14.05 1.74 -10.99
CA ASN A 256 -12.69 1.40 -11.37
C ASN A 256 -12.14 0.22 -10.55
N TYR A 257 -12.44 0.17 -9.24
CA TYR A 257 -12.13 -0.97 -8.40
C TYR A 257 -12.80 -2.26 -8.90
N GLU A 258 -14.11 -2.24 -9.17
CA GLU A 258 -14.85 -3.40 -9.66
C GLU A 258 -14.38 -3.83 -11.06
N MET A 259 -14.11 -2.89 -11.96
CA MET A 259 -13.55 -3.16 -13.29
C MET A 259 -12.18 -3.82 -13.18
N ARG A 260 -11.28 -3.24 -12.35
CA ARG A 260 -9.94 -3.80 -12.14
C ARG A 260 -10.00 -5.17 -11.50
N LYS A 261 -10.89 -5.39 -10.54
CA LYS A 261 -11.13 -6.69 -9.91
C LYS A 261 -11.55 -7.72 -10.95
N LYS A 262 -12.54 -7.42 -11.80
CA LYS A 262 -12.96 -8.29 -12.90
C LYS A 262 -11.81 -8.61 -13.87
N LEU A 263 -11.03 -7.61 -14.26
CA LEU A 263 -9.85 -7.82 -15.12
C LEU A 263 -8.82 -8.75 -14.47
N LEU A 264 -8.56 -8.59 -13.17
CA LEU A 264 -7.64 -9.44 -12.41
C LEU A 264 -8.18 -10.86 -12.19
N GLU A 265 -9.50 -11.03 -12.10
CA GLU A 265 -10.16 -12.34 -12.00
C GLU A 265 -10.10 -13.11 -13.33
N GLU A 266 -10.07 -12.40 -14.47
CA GLU A 266 -9.95 -13.00 -15.80
C GLU A 266 -8.49 -13.23 -16.23
N GLN A 267 -7.52 -12.51 -15.65
CA GLN A 267 -6.10 -12.74 -15.93
C GLN A 267 -5.61 -14.08 -15.37
N GLU A 268 -4.94 -14.87 -16.21
CA GLU A 268 -4.32 -16.13 -15.80
C GLU A 268 -3.26 -15.88 -14.72
N LYS A 269 -3.51 -16.33 -13.49
CA LYS A 269 -2.46 -16.53 -12.49
C LYS A 269 -1.78 -17.86 -12.77
N GLU A 270 -0.69 -18.17 -12.07
CA GLU A 270 -0.22 -19.55 -11.96
C GLU A 270 -1.35 -20.39 -11.35
N ASN A 271 -2.14 -20.99 -12.22
CA ASN A 271 -3.45 -21.53 -11.89
C ASN A 271 -3.38 -23.01 -11.51
N ILE A 272 -2.20 -23.65 -11.52
CA ILE A 272 -2.04 -25.08 -11.29
C ILE A 272 -1.01 -25.31 -10.18
N THR A 273 -1.43 -25.97 -9.12
CA THR A 273 -0.53 -26.46 -8.08
C THR A 273 -0.42 -27.98 -8.15
N PHE A 274 0.79 -28.49 -8.39
CA PHE A 274 1.08 -29.91 -8.28
C PHE A 274 1.26 -30.33 -6.81
N ILE A 275 0.60 -31.41 -6.43
CA ILE A 275 0.63 -32.03 -5.10
C ILE A 275 1.24 -33.42 -5.22
N ARG A 276 2.27 -33.66 -4.41
CA ARG A 276 2.92 -34.97 -4.27
C ARG A 276 2.33 -35.76 -3.09
N PRO A 277 2.41 -37.10 -3.10
CA PRO A 277 2.08 -37.91 -1.93
C PRO A 277 2.81 -37.40 -0.68
N GLY A 278 2.09 -37.30 0.44
CA GLY A 278 2.60 -36.72 1.69
C GLY A 278 2.52 -35.19 1.80
N GLU A 279 2.17 -34.44 0.75
CA GLU A 279 1.92 -32.99 0.81
C GLU A 279 0.48 -32.64 1.25
N THR A 280 -0.16 -33.47 2.07
CA THR A 280 -1.56 -33.34 2.50
C THR A 280 -1.88 -31.95 3.06
N LYS A 281 -0.97 -31.38 3.87
CA LYS A 281 -1.12 -30.03 4.46
C LYS A 281 -1.23 -28.93 3.39
N LYS A 282 -0.48 -29.06 2.30
CA LYS A 282 -0.50 -28.11 1.18
C LYS A 282 -1.85 -28.16 0.46
N SER A 283 -2.36 -29.35 0.18
CA SER A 283 -3.68 -29.50 -0.45
C SER A 283 -4.82 -29.02 0.45
N ILE A 284 -4.80 -29.36 1.75
CA ILE A 284 -5.80 -28.89 2.71
C ILE A 284 -5.78 -27.37 2.77
N LYS A 285 -4.59 -26.76 2.88
CA LYS A 285 -4.48 -25.30 2.93
C LYS A 285 -5.14 -24.65 1.71
N ILE A 286 -4.83 -25.09 0.49
CA ILE A 286 -5.38 -24.51 -0.74
C ILE A 286 -6.91 -24.63 -0.78
N ILE A 287 -7.42 -25.84 -0.55
CA ILE A 287 -8.86 -26.12 -0.60
C ILE A 287 -9.57 -25.36 0.51
N SER A 288 -9.08 -25.41 1.74
CA SER A 288 -9.72 -24.74 2.86
C SER A 288 -9.63 -23.22 2.78
N GLU A 289 -8.56 -22.64 2.23
CA GLU A 289 -8.48 -21.20 1.97
C GLU A 289 -9.50 -20.76 0.93
N TYR A 290 -9.79 -21.62 -0.05
CA TYR A 290 -10.83 -21.38 -1.04
C TYR A 290 -12.24 -21.45 -0.43
N ILE A 291 -12.59 -22.53 0.28
CA ILE A 291 -13.95 -22.73 0.83
C ILE A 291 -14.25 -21.71 1.97
N GLN A 292 -13.23 -21.18 2.65
CA GLN A 292 -13.41 -20.12 3.65
C GLN A 292 -13.73 -18.73 3.07
N GLN A 293 -13.63 -18.54 1.74
CA GLN A 293 -14.01 -17.27 1.13
C GLN A 293 -15.51 -17.04 1.27
N LYS A 294 -15.93 -15.76 1.34
CA LYS A 294 -17.34 -15.41 1.38
C LYS A 294 -17.99 -15.77 0.05
N GLN A 295 -18.84 -16.79 0.06
CA GLN A 295 -19.61 -17.26 -1.09
C GLN A 295 -21.07 -17.44 -0.67
N GLU A 296 -22.03 -17.10 -1.52
CA GLU A 296 -23.46 -17.33 -1.26
C GLU A 296 -23.80 -18.82 -1.33
N GLU A 297 -23.39 -19.51 -2.40
CA GLU A 297 -23.63 -20.95 -2.58
C GLU A 297 -22.30 -21.70 -2.80
N LEU A 298 -22.24 -22.95 -2.32
CA LEU A 298 -21.09 -23.84 -2.51
C LEU A 298 -21.53 -25.18 -3.10
N TRP A 299 -20.85 -25.62 -4.15
CA TRP A 299 -21.08 -26.88 -4.84
C TRP A 299 -19.81 -27.73 -4.86
N ILE A 300 -19.90 -28.96 -4.39
CA ILE A 300 -18.81 -29.93 -4.35
C ILE A 300 -19.20 -31.14 -5.17
N PHE A 301 -18.45 -31.41 -6.22
CA PHE A 301 -18.62 -32.56 -7.09
C PHE A 301 -17.50 -33.53 -6.80
N ASP A 302 -17.81 -34.64 -6.13
CA ASP A 302 -16.85 -35.72 -5.93
C ASP A 302 -17.56 -37.08 -5.97
N PRO A 303 -17.41 -37.86 -7.05
CA PRO A 303 -18.15 -39.10 -7.21
C PRO A 303 -17.77 -40.16 -6.17
N TYR A 304 -16.62 -40.02 -5.50
CA TYR A 304 -16.16 -40.99 -4.49
C TYR A 304 -16.25 -40.47 -3.07
N PHE A 305 -16.95 -39.35 -2.83
CA PHE A 305 -17.04 -38.72 -1.52
C PHE A 305 -17.53 -39.68 -0.42
N THR A 306 -18.38 -40.65 -0.77
CA THR A 306 -19.04 -41.56 0.18
C THR A 306 -18.40 -42.97 0.25
N ASP A 307 -17.18 -43.16 -0.26
CA ASP A 307 -16.44 -44.44 -0.15
C ASP A 307 -16.28 -44.87 1.32
N LYS A 308 -16.82 -46.05 1.66
CA LYS A 308 -16.84 -46.59 3.03
C LYS A 308 -15.43 -46.80 3.61
N ASN A 309 -14.46 -47.20 2.78
CA ASN A 309 -13.09 -47.45 3.25
C ASN A 309 -12.36 -46.16 3.62
N ARG A 310 -12.76 -45.03 3.03
CA ARG A 310 -12.11 -43.72 3.21
C ARG A 310 -13.00 -42.67 3.87
N PHE A 311 -14.21 -43.04 4.29
CA PHE A 311 -15.25 -42.11 4.75
C PHE A 311 -14.83 -41.23 5.93
N LYS A 312 -13.92 -41.71 6.79
CA LYS A 312 -13.36 -40.91 7.90
C LYS A 312 -12.70 -39.60 7.43
N LYS A 313 -12.13 -39.57 6.22
CA LYS A 313 -11.57 -38.35 5.63
C LYS A 313 -12.67 -37.42 5.12
N SER A 314 -13.76 -37.97 4.59
CA SER A 314 -14.95 -37.20 4.23
C SER A 314 -15.57 -36.53 5.46
N LEU A 315 -15.60 -37.21 6.61
CA LEU A 315 -16.05 -36.62 7.89
C LEU A 315 -15.20 -35.41 8.30
N ASP A 316 -13.87 -35.46 8.13
CA ASP A 316 -13.00 -34.29 8.36
C ASP A 316 -13.31 -33.14 7.40
N TRP A 317 -13.54 -33.45 6.12
CA TRP A 317 -13.98 -32.43 5.15
C TRP A 317 -15.31 -31.81 5.51
N LEU A 318 -16.27 -32.61 5.97
CA LEU A 318 -17.56 -32.12 6.45
C LEU A 318 -17.39 -31.16 7.64
N ARG A 319 -16.46 -31.42 8.57
CA ARG A 319 -16.12 -30.49 9.66
C ARG A 319 -15.55 -29.16 9.15
N ILE A 320 -14.73 -29.20 8.11
CA ILE A 320 -14.16 -28.00 7.47
C ILE A 320 -15.27 -27.22 6.76
N ILE A 321 -16.00 -27.88 5.87
CA ILE A 321 -17.05 -27.30 5.02
C ILE A 321 -18.16 -26.70 5.89
N TYR A 322 -18.53 -27.34 7.00
CA TYR A 322 -19.55 -26.85 7.91
C TYR A 322 -19.28 -25.43 8.42
N GLN A 323 -18.02 -25.08 8.64
CA GLN A 323 -17.60 -23.82 9.24
C GLN A 323 -17.63 -22.65 8.24
N CYS A 324 -17.82 -22.96 6.96
CA CYS A 324 -17.87 -21.97 5.90
C CYS A 324 -19.24 -21.28 5.90
N SER A 325 -19.25 -19.96 5.63
CA SER A 325 -20.45 -19.12 5.72
C SER A 325 -21.49 -19.38 4.62
N SER A 326 -21.12 -20.13 3.57
CA SER A 326 -21.96 -20.33 2.37
C SER A 326 -23.20 -21.17 2.66
N TYR A 327 -24.32 -20.82 2.03
CA TYR A 327 -25.55 -21.60 2.08
C TYR A 327 -26.46 -21.30 0.86
N PRO A 328 -26.90 -22.31 0.11
CA PRO A 328 -26.75 -23.75 0.35
C PRO A 328 -25.35 -24.32 0.10
N LYS A 329 -25.06 -25.46 0.74
CA LYS A 329 -23.87 -26.29 0.51
C LYS A 329 -24.32 -27.63 -0.11
N ASN A 330 -23.94 -27.89 -1.35
CA ASN A 330 -24.38 -29.06 -2.11
C ASN A 330 -23.20 -29.99 -2.37
N ILE A 331 -23.32 -31.26 -1.98
CA ILE A 331 -22.33 -32.32 -2.20
C ILE A 331 -22.93 -33.35 -3.13
N ILE A 332 -22.37 -33.44 -4.33
CA ILE A 332 -22.82 -34.33 -5.41
C ILE A 332 -21.89 -35.54 -5.47
N PHE A 333 -22.45 -36.74 -5.39
CA PHE A 333 -21.69 -37.99 -5.36
C PHE A 333 -22.40 -39.11 -6.14
N PHE A 334 -21.67 -40.21 -6.38
CA PHE A 334 -22.16 -41.36 -7.13
C PHE A 334 -21.96 -42.66 -6.33
N CYS A 335 -23.04 -43.42 -6.11
CA CYS A 335 -22.97 -44.74 -5.48
C CYS A 335 -23.13 -45.85 -6.52
N LYS A 336 -22.03 -46.49 -6.93
CA LYS A 336 -22.10 -47.64 -7.84
C LYS A 336 -22.53 -48.93 -7.13
N ASN A 337 -22.10 -49.09 -5.89
CA ASN A 337 -22.28 -50.31 -5.10
C ASN A 337 -22.41 -49.93 -3.62
N GLU A 338 -23.57 -50.22 -3.05
CA GLU A 338 -23.91 -49.93 -1.65
C GLU A 338 -23.00 -50.67 -0.65
N ASP A 339 -22.34 -51.76 -1.03
CA ASP A 339 -21.34 -52.42 -0.19
C ASP A 339 -20.06 -51.61 -0.03
N LYS A 340 -19.76 -50.73 -1.01
CA LYS A 340 -18.50 -49.99 -1.09
C LYS A 340 -18.65 -48.49 -0.82
N ALA A 341 -19.84 -47.93 -1.00
CA ALA A 341 -20.13 -46.53 -0.77
C ALA A 341 -21.46 -46.34 -0.04
N TYR A 342 -21.61 -45.27 0.73
CA TYR A 342 -22.90 -44.89 1.30
C TYR A 342 -23.76 -44.21 0.23
N ASN A 343 -25.02 -44.64 0.14
CA ASN A 343 -26.05 -44.01 -0.70
C ASN A 343 -26.76 -42.89 0.08
N PHE A 344 -27.66 -42.15 -0.58
CA PHE A 344 -28.40 -41.04 0.01
C PHE A 344 -29.23 -41.44 1.25
N ASN A 345 -29.70 -42.69 1.34
CA ASN A 345 -30.46 -43.18 2.49
C ASN A 345 -29.60 -43.48 3.71
N THR A 346 -28.35 -43.93 3.51
CA THR A 346 -27.48 -44.43 4.58
C THR A 346 -26.42 -43.42 5.04
N ILE A 347 -26.14 -42.41 4.22
CA ILE A 347 -25.11 -41.40 4.52
C ILE A 347 -25.39 -40.62 5.82
N LYS A 348 -26.65 -40.32 6.11
CA LYS A 348 -27.07 -39.64 7.35
C LYS A 348 -26.64 -40.41 8.59
N GLU A 349 -26.95 -41.71 8.63
CA GLU A 349 -26.61 -42.56 9.75
C GLU A 349 -25.09 -42.77 9.86
N ALA A 350 -24.38 -42.83 8.72
CA ALA A 350 -22.92 -42.87 8.72
C ALA A 350 -22.30 -41.58 9.31
N ILE A 351 -22.87 -40.41 9.04
CA ILE A 351 -22.41 -39.12 9.60
C ILE A 351 -22.67 -39.06 11.10
N LYS A 352 -23.84 -39.53 11.57
CA LYS A 352 -24.18 -39.56 13.01
C LYS A 352 -23.25 -40.45 13.85
N GLN A 353 -22.52 -41.38 13.24
CA GLN A 353 -21.51 -42.17 13.97
C GLN A 353 -20.30 -41.32 14.38
N ASP A 354 -20.12 -40.11 13.82
CA ASP A 354 -19.07 -39.20 14.21
C ASP A 354 -19.48 -38.32 15.40
N THR A 355 -18.74 -38.44 16.52
CA THR A 355 -19.07 -37.75 17.77
C THR A 355 -19.04 -36.23 17.68
N GLN A 356 -18.35 -35.64 16.70
CA GLN A 356 -18.31 -34.17 16.55
C GLN A 356 -19.40 -33.64 15.61
N LEU A 357 -19.88 -34.45 14.67
CA LEU A 357 -20.93 -34.06 13.73
C LEU A 357 -22.33 -34.43 14.22
N ILE A 358 -22.47 -35.43 15.09
CA ILE A 358 -23.78 -35.88 15.61
C ILE A 358 -24.57 -34.74 16.25
N GLU A 359 -23.94 -33.94 17.12
CA GLU A 359 -24.60 -32.80 17.77
C GLU A 359 -25.08 -31.75 16.77
N LEU A 360 -24.34 -31.54 15.68
CA LEU A 360 -24.72 -30.59 14.62
C LEU A 360 -25.94 -31.08 13.84
N VAL A 361 -25.98 -32.38 13.54
CA VAL A 361 -27.07 -33.03 12.81
C VAL A 361 -28.34 -33.07 13.67
N GLU A 362 -28.22 -33.43 14.96
CA GLU A 362 -29.36 -33.52 15.88
C GLU A 362 -29.99 -32.15 16.16
N ASN A 363 -29.16 -31.11 16.28
CA ASN A 363 -29.62 -29.74 16.47
C ASN A 363 -30.07 -29.05 15.17
N LYS A 364 -30.11 -29.76 14.03
CA LYS A 364 -30.46 -29.20 12.70
C LYS A 364 -29.62 -27.99 12.32
N LEU A 365 -28.36 -27.98 12.74
CA LEU A 365 -27.39 -26.95 12.39
C LEU A 365 -26.56 -27.37 11.18
N PHE A 366 -26.55 -28.67 10.85
CA PHE A 366 -25.69 -29.28 9.82
C PHE A 366 -26.22 -29.08 8.39
N ASN A 367 -26.48 -27.83 8.02
CA ASN A 367 -27.12 -27.35 6.78
C ASN A 367 -26.38 -27.71 5.48
N MET A 368 -26.44 -28.97 5.04
CA MET A 368 -25.82 -29.47 3.80
C MET A 368 -26.76 -30.41 3.03
N ASN A 369 -26.71 -30.34 1.71
CA ASN A 369 -27.44 -31.21 0.81
C ASN A 369 -26.50 -32.25 0.20
N PHE A 370 -26.85 -33.53 0.34
CA PHE A 370 -26.17 -34.64 -0.31
C PHE A 370 -27.06 -35.16 -1.45
N ILE A 371 -26.57 -35.11 -2.68
CA ILE A 371 -27.33 -35.47 -3.87
C ILE A 371 -26.62 -36.63 -4.57
N GLU A 372 -27.31 -37.76 -4.64
CA GLU A 372 -26.83 -38.94 -5.36
C GLU A 372 -27.32 -38.91 -6.80
N ILE A 373 -26.40 -39.07 -7.75
CA ILE A 373 -26.69 -39.04 -9.19
C ILE A 373 -26.58 -40.44 -9.82
N LYS A 374 -27.24 -40.65 -10.95
CA LYS A 374 -27.30 -41.94 -11.65
C LYS A 374 -26.02 -42.32 -12.38
N SER A 375 -25.28 -41.34 -12.90
CA SER A 375 -24.02 -41.58 -13.60
C SER A 375 -22.92 -40.70 -12.99
N PRO A 376 -21.66 -41.18 -12.94
CA PRO A 376 -20.59 -40.44 -12.31
C PRO A 376 -20.19 -39.19 -13.10
N ILE A 377 -20.09 -38.05 -12.41
CA ILE A 377 -19.27 -36.93 -12.85
C ILE A 377 -17.83 -37.26 -12.42
N HIS A 378 -16.97 -37.58 -13.38
CA HIS A 378 -15.63 -38.08 -13.06
C HIS A 378 -14.68 -37.02 -12.54
N ASP A 379 -14.78 -35.79 -13.03
CA ASP A 379 -13.94 -34.68 -12.59
C ASP A 379 -14.43 -34.14 -11.24
N ARG A 380 -13.49 -33.65 -10.41
CA ARG A 380 -13.83 -33.09 -9.11
C ARG A 380 -13.73 -31.58 -9.13
N PHE A 381 -14.81 -30.96 -8.67
CA PHE A 381 -14.91 -29.51 -8.62
C PHE A 381 -15.37 -29.08 -7.24
N ILE A 382 -14.84 -27.94 -6.79
CA ILE A 382 -15.42 -27.15 -5.70
C ILE A 382 -15.71 -25.79 -6.31
N ILE A 383 -16.98 -25.43 -6.40
CA ILE A 383 -17.41 -24.20 -7.09
C ILE A 383 -18.23 -23.35 -6.13
N GLY A 384 -17.82 -22.10 -6.00
CA GLY A 384 -18.48 -21.05 -5.25
C GLY A 384 -19.21 -20.10 -6.18
N LYS A 385 -20.44 -19.74 -5.80
CA LYS A 385 -21.29 -18.80 -6.51
C LYS A 385 -21.67 -17.64 -5.61
N ASN A 386 -21.59 -16.43 -6.15
CA ASN A 386 -22.15 -15.19 -5.64
C ASN A 386 -23.04 -14.58 -6.74
N GLU A 387 -23.92 -13.63 -6.37
CA GLU A 387 -24.88 -12.96 -7.27
C GLU A 387 -24.32 -12.66 -8.68
N ASN A 388 -23.10 -12.11 -8.75
CA ASN A 388 -22.46 -11.71 -10.01
C ASN A 388 -21.07 -12.34 -10.26
N SER A 389 -20.64 -13.32 -9.45
CA SER A 389 -19.32 -13.93 -9.63
C SER A 389 -19.27 -15.42 -9.33
N TYR A 390 -18.44 -16.14 -10.09
CA TYR A 390 -18.14 -17.55 -9.92
C TYR A 390 -16.65 -17.70 -9.69
N SER A 391 -16.28 -18.72 -8.93
CA SER A 391 -14.90 -19.16 -8.79
C SER A 391 -14.91 -20.65 -8.53
N GLY A 392 -13.79 -21.33 -8.74
CA GLY A 392 -13.74 -22.76 -8.43
C GLY A 392 -12.35 -23.32 -8.28
N LEU A 393 -12.30 -24.57 -7.86
CA LEU A 393 -11.13 -25.44 -7.89
C LEU A 393 -11.47 -26.70 -8.69
N THR A 394 -10.55 -27.13 -9.53
CA THR A 394 -10.48 -28.51 -10.03
C THR A 394 -9.51 -29.29 -9.16
N ILE A 395 -9.86 -30.53 -8.83
CA ILE A 395 -9.01 -31.39 -8.00
C ILE A 395 -8.81 -32.70 -8.76
N GLY A 396 -7.55 -33.02 -9.08
CA GLY A 396 -7.20 -34.23 -9.84
C GLY A 396 -7.42 -35.55 -9.07
N THR A 397 -7.92 -35.51 -7.84
CA THR A 397 -8.23 -36.68 -7.03
C THR A 397 -9.45 -36.43 -6.14
N SER A 398 -10.01 -37.49 -5.55
CA SER A 398 -11.11 -37.34 -4.60
C SER A 398 -10.64 -36.69 -3.31
N LEU A 399 -11.51 -35.92 -2.66
CA LEU A 399 -11.26 -35.29 -1.36
C LEU A 399 -10.84 -36.31 -0.29
N ASN A 400 -11.33 -37.55 -0.37
CA ASN A 400 -10.94 -38.61 0.56
C ASN A 400 -9.59 -39.29 0.21
N SER A 401 -8.88 -38.78 -0.81
CA SER A 401 -7.67 -39.39 -1.39
C SER A 401 -6.49 -38.40 -1.55
N ILE A 402 -6.62 -37.19 -1.04
CA ILE A 402 -5.66 -36.07 -1.20
C ILE A 402 -4.25 -36.29 -0.63
N ASP A 403 -4.05 -37.34 0.19
CA ASP A 403 -2.78 -37.67 0.85
C ASP A 403 -1.96 -38.73 0.10
N SER A 404 -2.60 -39.47 -0.81
CA SER A 404 -2.07 -40.74 -1.34
C SER A 404 -1.64 -40.68 -2.80
N ASN A 405 -2.06 -39.66 -3.55
CA ASN A 405 -1.89 -39.59 -5.00
C ASN A 405 -1.02 -38.40 -5.43
N HIS A 406 -0.46 -38.50 -6.64
CA HIS A 406 -0.01 -37.31 -7.37
C HIS A 406 -1.22 -36.70 -8.07
N PHE A 407 -1.44 -35.40 -7.89
CA PHE A 407 -2.56 -34.70 -8.54
C PHE A 407 -2.29 -33.20 -8.66
N CYS A 408 -3.10 -32.54 -9.46
CA CYS A 408 -3.11 -31.09 -9.57
C CYS A 408 -4.35 -30.53 -8.88
N ILE A 409 -4.20 -29.37 -8.25
CA ILE A 409 -5.31 -28.48 -7.91
C ILE A 409 -5.21 -27.29 -8.86
N SER A 410 -6.25 -27.02 -9.64
CA SER A 410 -6.27 -25.85 -10.52
C SER A 410 -7.37 -24.87 -10.17
N VAL A 411 -7.05 -23.59 -10.10
CA VAL A 411 -8.01 -22.51 -9.86
C VAL A 411 -8.78 -22.22 -11.14
N LEU A 412 -10.11 -22.20 -11.03
CA LEU A 412 -11.01 -21.83 -12.11
C LEU A 412 -11.37 -20.35 -11.97
N ASN A 413 -11.19 -19.60 -13.07
CA ASN A 413 -11.67 -18.23 -13.18
C ASN A 413 -13.19 -18.18 -13.30
N HIS A 414 -13.74 -16.95 -13.31
CA HIS A 414 -15.18 -16.72 -13.40
C HIS A 414 -15.83 -17.43 -14.59
N SER A 415 -15.29 -17.22 -15.79
CA SER A 415 -15.83 -17.79 -17.03
C SER A 415 -15.89 -19.32 -16.99
N ALA A 416 -14.79 -19.98 -16.60
CA ALA A 416 -14.72 -21.44 -16.53
C ALA A 416 -15.63 -22.01 -15.44
N ALA A 417 -15.58 -21.43 -14.22
CA ALA A 417 -16.40 -21.89 -13.10
C ALA A 417 -17.90 -21.74 -13.39
N LYS A 418 -18.31 -20.62 -13.98
CA LYS A 418 -19.69 -20.39 -14.41
C LYS A 418 -20.15 -21.43 -15.41
N LYS A 419 -19.37 -21.64 -16.48
CA LYS A 419 -19.70 -22.62 -17.52
C LYS A 419 -19.87 -24.02 -16.95
N ILE A 420 -18.90 -24.48 -16.16
CA ILE A 420 -18.93 -25.82 -15.55
C ILE A 420 -20.15 -25.96 -14.63
N LEU A 421 -20.38 -25.00 -13.74
CA LEU A 421 -21.51 -25.09 -12.81
C LEU A 421 -22.86 -25.10 -13.55
N THR A 422 -23.03 -24.25 -14.56
CA THR A 422 -24.25 -24.24 -15.39
C THR A 422 -24.47 -25.61 -16.04
N GLU A 423 -23.48 -26.16 -16.75
CA GLU A 423 -23.62 -27.46 -17.42
C GLU A 423 -23.91 -28.60 -16.42
N LEU A 424 -23.23 -28.62 -15.27
CA LEU A 424 -23.43 -29.65 -14.25
C LEU A 424 -24.78 -29.54 -13.53
N THR A 425 -25.26 -28.33 -13.26
CA THR A 425 -26.58 -28.13 -12.63
C THR A 425 -27.73 -28.46 -13.59
N GLU A 426 -27.60 -28.17 -14.89
CA GLU A 426 -28.55 -28.63 -15.91
C GLU A 426 -28.58 -30.17 -16.02
N TYR A 427 -27.41 -30.80 -15.88
CA TYR A 427 -27.30 -32.26 -15.84
C TYR A 427 -27.97 -32.87 -14.59
N ILE A 428 -27.84 -32.22 -13.43
CA ILE A 428 -28.46 -32.65 -12.15
C ILE A 428 -29.93 -32.21 -12.12
N ASN A 429 -30.73 -32.81 -12.99
CA ASN A 429 -32.19 -32.68 -13.01
C ASN A 429 -32.86 -33.92 -12.40
N GLU A 430 -34.19 -33.87 -12.21
CA GLU A 430 -34.99 -34.96 -11.60
C GLU A 430 -34.77 -36.33 -12.28
N SER A 431 -34.45 -36.34 -13.58
CA SER A 431 -34.22 -37.59 -14.31
C SER A 431 -32.86 -38.25 -13.99
N ASN A 432 -31.89 -37.49 -13.48
CA ASN A 432 -30.54 -37.96 -13.17
C ASN A 432 -30.25 -38.06 -11.66
N ILE A 433 -31.15 -37.60 -10.79
CA ILE A 433 -31.04 -37.78 -9.34
C ILE A 433 -31.61 -39.16 -8.97
N ILE A 434 -30.86 -39.92 -8.15
CA ILE A 434 -31.35 -41.14 -7.49
C ILE A 434 -32.11 -40.76 -6.22
N GLY A 435 -31.53 -39.85 -5.42
CA GLY A 435 -32.14 -39.35 -4.21
C GLY A 435 -31.32 -38.23 -3.58
N ASN A 436 -31.93 -37.55 -2.60
CA ASN A 436 -31.27 -36.49 -1.84
C ASN A 436 -31.40 -36.72 -0.34
N CYS A 437 -30.44 -36.20 0.41
CA CYS A 437 -30.46 -36.15 1.86
C CYS A 437 -30.02 -34.74 2.29
N SER A 438 -30.95 -33.98 2.85
CA SER A 438 -30.66 -32.70 3.49
C SER A 438 -30.52 -32.92 4.99
N LEU A 439 -29.44 -32.41 5.57
CA LEU A 439 -29.12 -32.49 6.98
C LEU A 439 -29.10 -31.13 7.66
#